data_AF-A0A733BJV5-F1
#
_entry.id   AF-A0A733BJV5-F1
#
_cell.length_a   1.000
_cell.length_b   1.000
_cell.length_c   1.000
_cell.angle_alpha   90.00
_cell.angle_beta   90.00
_cell.angle_gamma   90.00
#
_symmetry.space_group_name_H-M   'P 1'
#
loop_
_entity.id
_entity.type
_entity.pdbx_description
1 polymer ?
#
loop_
_entity_poly.entity_id
_entity_poly.type
_entity_poly.pdbx_seq_one_letter_code
_entity_poly.pdbx_strand_id
1 'polypeptide(L)'
;FTTEKEASTVFSAIGNESSANPGSVALMRIGGGEMAGSSIVIGNHLGSAIKLGDAYSENLTMNGSVAAAKQTLNFKAWVKGDSAATTIDTGEFSSTVNFTISYL
;
A
#
# COMPACT_ATOMS: atom_id res chain seq x y z
N PHE A 1 -21.65 7.09 21.98
CA PHE A 1 -20.65 7.00 20.90
C PHE A 1 -20.21 8.41 20.55
N THR A 2 -18.90 8.64 20.53
CA THR A 2 -18.28 9.87 20.01
C THR A 2 -17.93 9.67 18.54
N THR A 3 -17.86 10.76 17.77
CA THR A 3 -17.38 10.67 16.39
C THR A 3 -15.90 10.31 16.38
N GLU A 4 -15.53 9.30 15.60
CA GLU A 4 -14.15 8.93 15.38
C GLU A 4 -13.35 10.04 14.70
N LYS A 5 -12.10 10.15 15.12
CA LYS A 5 -11.19 11.24 14.69
C LYS A 5 -10.08 10.75 13.78
N GLU A 6 -9.93 9.44 13.64
CA GLU A 6 -8.89 8.81 12.83
C GLU A 6 -9.52 7.75 11.93
N ALA A 7 -8.91 7.55 10.76
CA ALA A 7 -9.16 6.39 9.91
C ALA A 7 -7.89 5.55 9.86
N SER A 8 -8.01 4.26 10.15
CA SER A 8 -6.91 3.31 10.05
C SER A 8 -7.01 2.51 8.77
N THR A 9 -5.93 2.50 7.99
CA THR A 9 -5.84 1.84 6.70
C THR A 9 -4.86 0.68 6.75
N VAL A 10 -5.23 -0.45 6.14
CA VAL A 10 -4.32 -1.59 5.90
C VAL A 10 -4.37 -1.96 4.42
N PHE A 11 -3.19 -2.13 3.83
CA PHE A 11 -3.03 -2.71 2.50
C PHE A 11 -2.63 -4.19 2.61
N SER A 12 -3.24 -5.05 1.80
CA SER A 12 -2.82 -6.45 1.67
C SER A 12 -2.75 -6.86 0.20
N ALA A 13 -1.84 -7.78 -0.14
CA ALA A 13 -1.71 -8.24 -1.52
C ALA A 13 -2.91 -9.11 -1.94
N ILE A 14 -3.39 -8.93 -3.18
CA ILE A 14 -4.23 -9.90 -3.88
C ILE A 14 -3.30 -10.69 -4.80
N GLY A 15 -2.92 -11.89 -4.37
CA GLY A 15 -1.83 -12.67 -4.95
C GLY A 15 -0.75 -12.90 -3.91
N ASN A 16 0.41 -12.28 -4.08
CA ASN A 16 1.58 -12.50 -3.23
C ASN A 16 2.22 -11.18 -2.77
N GLU A 17 2.70 -11.20 -1.54
CA GLU A 17 3.75 -10.30 -1.07
C GLU A 17 5.06 -10.64 -1.78
N SER A 18 5.92 -9.66 -2.03
CA SER A 18 7.19 -9.91 -2.73
C SER A 18 8.05 -10.88 -1.93
N SER A 19 8.51 -11.92 -2.62
CA SER A 19 9.41 -12.93 -2.03
C SER A 19 10.79 -12.36 -1.67
N ALA A 20 11.26 -11.37 -2.44
CA ALA A 20 12.55 -10.72 -2.24
C ALA A 20 12.50 -9.52 -1.29
N ASN A 21 11.36 -8.83 -1.17
CA ASN A 21 11.16 -7.73 -0.21
C ASN A 21 9.87 -7.93 0.59
N PRO A 22 9.91 -8.71 1.68
CA PRO A 22 8.80 -8.81 2.59
C PRO A 22 8.35 -7.42 3.09
N GLY A 23 7.04 -7.19 3.06
CA GLY A 23 6.34 -5.94 3.31
C GLY A 23 5.95 -5.19 2.03
N SER A 24 6.44 -5.58 0.86
CA SER A 24 6.10 -4.95 -0.43
C SER A 24 5.15 -5.83 -1.26
N VAL A 25 4.45 -5.23 -2.22
CA VAL A 25 3.62 -5.96 -3.19
C VAL A 25 4.53 -6.61 -4.23
N ALA A 26 4.30 -7.90 -4.52
CA ALA A 26 4.98 -8.58 -5.62
C ALA A 26 4.63 -7.90 -6.96
N LEU A 27 5.61 -7.72 -7.84
CA LEU A 27 5.39 -7.18 -9.18
C LEU A 27 4.94 -8.32 -10.11
N MET A 28 3.66 -8.37 -10.44
CA MET A 28 3.04 -9.50 -11.13
C MET A 28 2.95 -9.31 -12.65
N ARG A 29 3.50 -10.23 -13.43
CA ARG A 29 3.38 -10.23 -14.89
C ARG A 29 1.92 -10.46 -15.32
N ILE A 30 1.46 -9.76 -16.35
CA ILE A 30 0.13 -10.01 -16.93
C ILE A 30 0.05 -11.46 -17.41
N GLY A 31 -0.88 -12.24 -16.85
CA GLY A 31 -1.08 -13.65 -17.19
C GLY A 31 0.02 -14.60 -16.71
N GLY A 32 0.91 -14.16 -15.80
CA GLY A 32 2.05 -14.94 -15.30
C GLY A 32 2.28 -14.82 -13.79
N GLY A 33 3.47 -15.26 -13.36
CA GLY A 33 3.91 -15.17 -11.97
C GLY A 33 4.63 -13.86 -11.61
N GLU A 34 5.18 -13.83 -10.40
CA GLU A 34 6.03 -12.73 -9.91
C GLU A 34 7.24 -12.50 -10.83
N MET A 35 7.53 -11.24 -11.11
CA MET A 35 8.70 -10.80 -11.85
C MET A 35 9.89 -10.67 -10.90
N ALA A 36 11.06 -11.14 -11.34
CA ALA A 36 12.28 -11.08 -10.55
C ALA A 36 12.89 -9.67 -10.49
N GLY A 37 13.49 -9.33 -9.34
CA GLY A 37 14.38 -8.18 -9.19
C GLY A 37 13.70 -6.84 -8.92
N SER A 38 12.39 -6.81 -8.72
CA SER A 38 11.67 -5.60 -8.30
C SER A 38 10.37 -5.90 -7.58
N SER A 39 9.91 -4.91 -6.81
CA SER A 39 8.63 -4.94 -6.09
C SER A 39 7.95 -3.56 -6.13
N ILE A 40 6.67 -3.49 -5.75
CA ILE A 40 5.96 -2.23 -5.57
C ILE A 40 5.88 -1.92 -4.08
N VAL A 41 6.40 -0.75 -3.69
CA VAL A 41 6.28 -0.23 -2.33
C VAL A 41 5.05 0.67 -2.27
N ILE A 42 4.22 0.47 -1.25
CA ILE A 42 3.15 1.40 -0.88
C ILE A 42 3.71 2.33 0.20
N GLY A 43 3.39 3.62 0.13
CA GLY A 43 3.79 4.58 1.13
C GLY A 43 2.73 5.62 1.44
N ASN A 44 2.93 6.31 2.55
CA ASN A 44 2.08 7.44 2.93
C ASN A 44 2.32 8.67 2.05
N HIS A 45 1.53 9.71 2.27
CA HIS A 45 1.65 10.98 1.56
C HIS A 45 3.02 11.67 1.71
N LEU A 46 3.79 11.34 2.76
CA LEU A 46 5.16 11.85 2.99
C LEU A 46 6.23 11.06 2.21
N GLY A 47 5.88 9.91 1.64
CA GLY A 47 6.82 9.01 0.96
C GLY A 47 7.51 8.00 1.88
N SER A 48 7.01 7.81 3.11
CA SER A 48 7.46 6.73 3.99
C SER A 48 6.74 5.44 3.62
N ALA A 49 7.47 4.32 3.53
CA ALA A 49 6.90 3.03 3.20
C ALA A 49 5.93 2.55 4.29
N ILE A 50 4.83 1.94 3.86
CA ILE A 50 3.85 1.22 4.68
C ILE A 50 3.97 -0.24 4.25
N LYS A 51 4.32 -1.14 5.18
CA LYS A 51 4.39 -2.56 4.85
C LYS A 51 2.98 -3.11 4.68
N LEU A 52 2.84 -4.11 3.82
CA LEU A 52 1.60 -4.88 3.74
C LEU A 52 1.27 -5.49 5.10
N GLY A 53 -0.01 -5.42 5.48
CA GLY A 53 -0.51 -5.87 6.78
C GLY A 53 -0.35 -4.85 7.91
N ASP A 54 0.55 -3.86 7.79
CA ASP A 54 0.70 -2.82 8.80
C ASP A 54 -0.44 -1.79 8.70
N ALA A 55 -0.93 -1.37 9.86
CA ALA A 55 -1.91 -0.30 9.97
C ALA A 55 -1.23 1.07 9.84
N TYR A 56 -1.85 1.96 9.07
CA TYR A 56 -1.48 3.36 8.97
C TYR A 56 -2.69 4.23 9.27
N SER A 57 -2.60 5.03 10.33
CA SER A 57 -3.69 5.90 10.79
C SER A 57 -3.46 7.36 10.39
N GLU A 58 -4.51 8.00 9.90
CA GLU A 58 -4.52 9.44 9.62
C GLU A 58 -5.67 10.12 10.34
N ASN A 59 -5.42 11.35 10.80
CA ASN A 59 -6.45 12.20 11.36
C ASN A 59 -7.46 12.60 10.28
N LEU A 60 -8.74 12.50 10.62
CA LEU A 60 -9.83 13.02 9.82
C LEU A 60 -9.91 14.54 9.95
N THR A 61 -10.32 15.19 8.87
CA THR A 61 -10.67 16.61 8.95
C THR A 61 -12.00 16.74 9.69
N MET A 62 -11.99 17.45 10.82
CA MET A 62 -13.19 17.63 11.65
C MET A 62 -13.94 18.92 11.29
N ASN A 63 -15.27 18.87 11.39
CA ASN A 63 -16.19 20.01 11.31
C ASN A 63 -17.03 20.08 12.58
N GLY A 64 -16.49 20.72 13.62
CA GLY A 64 -17.08 20.71 14.95
C GLY A 64 -16.93 19.34 15.62
N SER A 65 -18.05 18.76 16.08
CA SER A 65 -18.09 17.44 16.73
C SER A 65 -18.20 16.25 15.76
N VAL A 66 -18.27 16.52 14.46
CA VAL A 66 -18.41 15.49 13.40
C VAL A 66 -17.27 15.59 12.39
N ALA A 67 -17.01 14.51 11.64
CA ALA A 67 -16.09 14.55 10.52
C ALA A 67 -16.64 15.45 9.39
N ALA A 68 -15.75 16.12 8.65
CA ALA A 68 -16.12 16.86 7.46
C ALA A 68 -16.72 15.92 6.39
N ALA A 69 -17.68 16.42 5.62
CA ALA A 69 -18.41 15.63 4.61
C ALA A 69 -17.51 15.04 3.52
N LYS A 70 -16.36 15.68 3.25
CA LYS A 70 -15.34 15.20 2.33
C LYS A 70 -14.07 14.88 3.09
N GLN A 71 -13.60 13.65 2.94
CA GLN A 71 -12.30 13.19 3.44
C GLN A 71 -11.47 12.73 2.24
N THR A 72 -10.17 12.97 2.29
CA THR A 72 -9.21 12.50 1.29
C THR A 72 -8.08 11.80 2.02
N LEU A 73 -7.85 10.52 1.72
CA LEU A 73 -6.68 9.77 2.16
C LEU A 73 -5.68 9.71 1.01
N ASN A 74 -4.43 10.10 1.25
CA ASN A 74 -3.42 10.22 0.20
C ASN A 74 -2.32 9.19 0.39
N PHE A 75 -2.10 8.38 -0.65
CA PHE A 75 -1.06 7.36 -0.67
C PHE A 75 -0.18 7.51 -1.90
N LYS A 76 1.00 6.90 -1.81
CA LYS A 76 1.96 6.80 -2.91
C LYS A 76 2.26 5.34 -3.18
N ALA A 77 2.63 5.04 -4.41
CA ALA A 77 3.20 3.75 -4.78
C ALA A 77 4.36 3.96 -5.76
N TRP A 78 5.41 3.16 -5.66
CA TRP A 78 6.54 3.21 -6.58
C TRP A 78 7.19 1.84 -6.75
N VAL A 79 7.78 1.61 -7.93
CA VAL A 79 8.58 0.41 -8.18
C VAL A 79 9.96 0.59 -7.55
N LYS A 80 10.44 -0.44 -6.86
CA LYS A 80 11.75 -0.49 -6.22
C LYS A 80 12.48 -1.74 -6.71
N GLY A 81 13.70 -1.57 -7.22
CA GLY A 81 14.58 -2.68 -7.55
C GLY A 81 15.16 -3.35 -6.31
N ASP A 82 15.39 -4.65 -6.41
CA ASP A 82 15.92 -5.45 -5.31
C ASP A 82 17.44 -5.29 -5.28
N SER A 83 18.00 -4.83 -4.15
CA SER A 83 19.42 -4.49 -4.08
C SER A 83 20.36 -5.70 -4.26
N ALA A 84 19.86 -6.91 -4.04
CA ALA A 84 20.62 -8.16 -4.20
C ALA A 84 20.37 -8.84 -5.57
N ALA A 85 19.46 -8.32 -6.39
CA ALA A 85 19.14 -8.96 -7.66
C ALA A 85 20.25 -8.74 -8.69
N THR A 86 20.66 -9.82 -9.35
CA THR A 86 21.60 -9.81 -10.47
C THR A 86 20.90 -9.72 -11.83
N THR A 87 19.58 -9.94 -11.85
CA THR A 87 18.71 -9.85 -13.02
C THR A 87 17.42 -9.14 -12.65
N ILE A 88 16.91 -8.31 -13.56
CA ILE A 88 15.61 -7.64 -13.41
C ILE A 88 14.75 -8.05 -14.61
N ASP A 89 13.61 -8.65 -14.32
CA ASP A 89 12.61 -8.95 -15.34
C ASP A 89 12.02 -7.64 -15.90
N THR A 90 11.83 -7.60 -17.22
CA THR A 90 11.17 -6.47 -17.89
C THR A 90 9.88 -6.92 -18.57
N GLY A 91 8.98 -5.98 -18.79
CA GLY A 91 7.68 -6.22 -19.44
C GLY A 91 6.52 -5.60 -18.68
N GLU A 92 5.32 -5.80 -19.21
CA GLU A 92 4.09 -5.32 -18.61
C GLU A 92 3.74 -6.12 -17.33
N PHE A 93 3.27 -5.39 -16.32
CA PHE A 93 2.85 -5.94 -15.05
C PHE A 93 1.56 -5.28 -14.57
N SER A 94 0.79 -6.01 -13.77
CA SER A 94 -0.34 -5.47 -13.01
C SER A 94 -0.45 -6.22 -11.70
N SER A 95 -0.36 -5.49 -10.59
CA SER A 95 -0.44 -6.05 -9.24
C SER A 95 -1.61 -5.40 -8.53
N THR A 96 -2.41 -6.20 -7.83
CA THR A 96 -3.62 -5.73 -7.16
C THR A 96 -3.47 -5.87 -5.65
N VAL A 97 -4.01 -4.90 -4.91
CA VAL A 97 -4.04 -4.92 -3.45
C VAL A 97 -5.47 -4.72 -2.95
N ASN A 98 -5.77 -5.26 -1.77
CA ASN A 98 -6.92 -4.83 -1.00
C ASN A 98 -6.56 -3.56 -0.24
N PHE A 99 -7.55 -2.69 -0.11
CA PHE A 99 -7.49 -1.49 0.71
C PHE A 99 -8.60 -1.58 1.75
N THR A 100 -8.22 -1.73 3.03
CA THR A 100 -9.17 -1.84 4.14
C THR A 100 -9.12 -0.57 4.95
N ILE A 101 -10.28 0.04 5.22
CA ILE A 101 -10.44 1.16 6.16
C ILE A 101 -11.19 0.66 7.38
N SER A 102 -10.74 1.07 8.56
CA SER A 102 -11.40 0.83 9.83
C SER A 102 -11.44 2.11 10.68
N TYR A 103 -12.46 2.20 11.53
CA TYR A 103 -12.70 3.29 12.48
C TYR A 103 -12.84 2.64 13.86
N LEU A 104 -12.26 3.25 14.89
CA LEU A 104 -12.27 2.69 16.26
C LEU A 104 -13.49 3.11 17.08
#